data_AF-A0A839GI03-F1
#
_entry.id   AF-A0A839GI03-F1
#
_cell.length_a   1.000
_cell.length_b   1.000
_cell.length_c   1.000
_cell.angle_alpha   90.00
_cell.angle_beta   90.00
_cell.angle_gamma   90.00
#
_symmetry.space_group_name_H-M   'P 1'
#
loop_
_entity.id
_entity.type
_entity.pdbx_description
1 polymer ?
#
loop_
_entity_poly.entity_id
_entity_poly.type
_entity_poly.pdbx_seq_one_letter_code
_entity_poly.pdbx_strand_id
1 'polypeptide(L)'
;MLLVELALTHRGDSLVSRAVAQTLQRADEITELLAYYQFRNGRQGTKKLHRLSKQLQRGVALAFNRFDAYQFAKYNRAAEVKLRDALFLSHPKAKDTQQQSVFDQIATNTLPTPYTWETELSALGQQRFRNGGERNLAFRSKWEELIDSGKLGYMALLRNLRNILEANVSKAHIKQVCQTLANPQAVQKARQLPFRFLSAYREVQPLFSPDVPRVLDALETAVQHSVRNLRGFSKEQKVVVACDVSGSMQKSVSAKSKIQLYDIGLLLGMLLQHTCERVVAGMFGDTFKVINLPRRGVLANVQEFHRREGEVGYSTNGHLVLHHLRAGYVRADKIMLFTDCQLWNSYYDGYSLAQEWTQYKAFHPRARLYLFDLAGYGTAPLSLLQEDVFLIAGWSDKVFEVLEALENGGDALAMVEAIELQG
;
A
#
# COMPACT_ATOMS: atom_id res chain seq x y z
N MET A 1 -9.32 13.21 1.91
CA MET A 1 -10.65 13.22 1.28
C MET A 1 -11.75 13.19 2.33
N LEU A 2 -11.86 12.16 3.18
CA LEU A 2 -12.87 12.09 4.26
C LEU A 2 -12.88 13.32 5.18
N LEU A 3 -11.71 13.86 5.54
CA LEU A 3 -11.60 15.09 6.34
C LEU A 3 -12.25 16.31 5.67
N VAL A 4 -12.25 16.37 4.34
CA VAL A 4 -12.91 17.45 3.59
C VAL A 4 -14.42 17.25 3.60
N GLU A 5 -14.92 16.04 3.37
CA GLU A 5 -16.36 15.75 3.47
C GLU A 5 -16.88 16.01 4.89
N LEU A 6 -16.14 15.58 5.92
CA LEU A 6 -16.47 15.84 7.32
C LEU A 6 -16.45 17.35 7.62
N ALA A 7 -15.54 18.12 7.03
CA ALA A 7 -15.51 19.56 7.20
C ALA A 7 -16.71 20.30 6.56
N LEU A 8 -17.40 19.66 5.61
CA LEU A 8 -18.61 20.21 4.98
C LEU A 8 -19.86 19.95 5.82
N THR A 9 -19.90 18.84 6.55
CA THR A 9 -21.06 18.42 7.36
C THR A 9 -20.95 18.78 8.84
N HIS A 10 -19.76 18.68 9.43
CA HIS A 10 -19.52 18.90 10.86
C HIS A 10 -19.18 20.35 11.19
N ARG A 11 -19.77 20.89 12.26
CA ARG A 11 -19.56 22.27 12.75
C ARG A 11 -19.67 22.30 14.27
N GLY A 12 -19.07 23.32 14.90
CA GLY A 12 -19.31 23.64 16.31
C GLY A 12 -18.21 23.25 17.29
N ASP A 13 -17.17 22.53 16.86
CA ASP A 13 -16.02 22.16 17.72
C ASP A 13 -14.68 22.19 16.97
N SER A 14 -13.63 21.61 17.58
CA SER A 14 -12.27 21.53 17.04
C SER A 14 -11.92 20.21 16.38
N LEU A 15 -12.86 19.25 16.30
CA LEU A 15 -12.61 17.87 15.86
C LEU A 15 -11.92 17.80 14.50
N VAL A 16 -12.48 18.46 13.48
CA VAL A 16 -11.93 18.43 12.12
C VAL A 16 -10.56 19.09 12.09
N SER A 17 -10.37 20.20 12.81
CA SER A 17 -9.08 20.89 12.82
C SER A 17 -7.96 20.06 13.45
N ARG A 18 -8.25 19.35 14.56
CA ARG A 18 -7.29 18.44 15.21
C ARG A 18 -7.01 17.21 14.33
N ALA A 19 -8.07 16.62 13.76
CA ALA A 19 -7.94 15.48 12.86
C ALA A 19 -7.10 15.80 11.62
N VAL A 20 -7.30 16.96 11.00
CA VAL A 20 -6.46 17.44 9.88
C VAL A 20 -5.02 17.59 10.32
N ALA A 21 -4.78 18.30 11.43
CA ALA A 21 -3.44 18.55 11.92
C ALA A 21 -2.68 17.25 12.19
N GLN A 22 -3.35 16.22 12.72
CA GLN A 22 -2.78 14.92 13.03
C GLN A 22 -2.64 14.01 11.80
N THR A 23 -3.56 14.08 10.84
CA THR A 23 -3.57 13.19 9.66
C THR A 23 -2.53 13.59 8.61
N LEU A 24 -2.22 14.87 8.47
CA LEU A 24 -1.19 15.33 7.54
C LEU A 24 0.20 14.96 8.06
N GLN A 25 0.84 13.99 7.39
CA GLN A 25 2.15 13.42 7.75
C GLN A 25 3.27 13.87 6.81
N ARG A 26 2.94 14.45 5.64
CA ARG A 26 3.91 15.03 4.69
C ARG A 26 3.49 16.43 4.26
N ALA A 27 4.47 17.25 3.91
CA ALA A 27 4.23 18.66 3.56
C ALA A 27 3.40 18.82 2.26
N ASP A 28 3.50 17.91 1.29
CA ASP A 28 2.65 17.91 0.08
C ASP A 28 1.19 17.56 0.37
N GLU A 29 0.89 16.83 1.45
CA GLU A 29 -0.49 16.48 1.80
C GLU A 29 -1.33 17.72 2.15
N ILE A 30 -0.69 18.83 2.56
CA ILE A 30 -1.34 20.13 2.74
C ILE A 30 -1.94 20.60 1.41
N THR A 31 -1.15 20.58 0.33
CA THR A 31 -1.60 21.07 -0.98
C THR A 31 -2.56 20.08 -1.63
N GLU A 32 -2.37 18.77 -1.44
CA GLU A 32 -3.32 17.74 -1.88
C GLU A 32 -4.70 17.89 -1.21
N LEU A 33 -4.74 18.12 0.11
CA LEU A 33 -5.99 18.35 0.86
C LEU A 33 -6.75 19.56 0.31
N LEU A 34 -6.05 20.66 0.07
CA LEU A 34 -6.64 21.89 -0.46
C LEU A 34 -7.07 21.72 -1.93
N ALA A 35 -6.28 21.03 -2.75
CA ALA A 35 -6.66 20.71 -4.13
C ALA A 35 -7.93 19.85 -4.18
N TYR A 36 -8.06 18.87 -3.29
CA TYR A 36 -9.29 18.08 -3.17
C TYR A 36 -10.47 18.94 -2.69
N TYR A 37 -10.27 19.83 -1.72
CA TYR A 37 -11.30 20.78 -1.28
C TYR A 37 -11.80 21.67 -2.42
N GLN A 38 -10.88 22.18 -3.23
CA GLN A 38 -11.20 22.95 -4.44
C GLN A 38 -12.04 22.12 -5.42
N PHE A 39 -11.59 20.90 -5.74
CA PHE A 39 -12.32 19.99 -6.62
C PHE A 39 -13.74 19.73 -6.10
N ARG A 40 -13.87 19.42 -4.81
CA ARG A 40 -15.15 19.07 -4.19
C ARG A 40 -16.15 20.23 -4.20
N ASN A 41 -15.68 21.46 -4.03
CA ASN A 41 -16.54 22.64 -4.10
C ASN A 41 -16.92 23.05 -5.53
N GLY A 42 -16.45 22.34 -6.56
CA GLY A 42 -16.82 22.55 -7.96
C GLY A 42 -16.48 23.94 -8.49
N ARG A 43 -15.54 24.66 -7.88
CA ARG A 43 -15.26 26.07 -8.22
C ARG A 43 -14.25 26.17 -9.35
N GLN A 44 -14.69 26.65 -10.51
CA GLN A 44 -13.87 26.87 -11.70
C GLN A 44 -13.38 28.34 -11.85
N GLY A 45 -13.89 29.27 -11.03
CA GLY A 45 -13.51 30.69 -11.09
C GLY A 45 -12.14 31.01 -10.46
N THR A 46 -11.66 32.25 -10.59
CA THR A 46 -10.30 32.67 -10.15
C THR A 46 -10.01 32.43 -8.67
N LYS A 47 -11.02 32.56 -7.78
CA LYS A 47 -10.87 32.27 -6.33
C LYS A 47 -11.29 30.83 -5.99
N LYS A 48 -10.58 29.87 -6.55
CA LYS A 48 -10.89 28.42 -6.47
C LYS A 48 -11.03 27.87 -5.03
N LEU A 49 -10.29 28.45 -4.07
CA LEU A 49 -10.29 28.07 -2.64
C LEU A 49 -11.15 28.98 -1.74
N HIS A 50 -11.99 29.85 -2.31
CA HIS A 50 -12.83 30.75 -1.52
C HIS A 50 -13.86 29.99 -0.67
N ARG A 51 -14.19 30.54 0.51
CA ARG A 51 -15.02 29.88 1.55
C ARG A 51 -14.40 28.58 2.07
N LEU A 52 -13.09 28.55 2.29
CA LEU A 52 -12.46 27.43 3.01
C LEU A 52 -13.09 27.30 4.41
N SER A 53 -13.46 26.06 4.77
CA SER A 53 -13.94 25.76 6.12
C SER A 53 -12.92 26.26 7.15
N LYS A 54 -13.39 27.00 8.16
CA LYS A 54 -12.51 27.52 9.23
C LYS A 54 -11.78 26.41 9.97
N GLN A 55 -12.39 25.23 10.08
CA GLN A 55 -11.74 24.07 10.69
C GLN A 55 -10.61 23.52 9.82
N LEU A 56 -10.80 23.43 8.50
CA LEU A 56 -9.73 23.04 7.57
C LEU A 56 -8.60 24.08 7.58
N GLN A 57 -8.94 25.38 7.51
CA GLN A 57 -7.98 26.46 7.59
C GLN A 57 -7.11 26.35 8.85
N ARG A 58 -7.75 26.17 10.00
CA ARG A 58 -7.07 25.99 11.30
C ARG A 58 -6.24 24.70 11.34
N GLY A 59 -6.76 23.58 10.85
CA GLY A 59 -6.04 22.31 10.83
C GLY A 59 -4.79 22.36 9.94
N VAL A 60 -4.90 22.97 8.76
CA VAL A 60 -3.76 23.21 7.87
C VAL A 60 -2.74 24.13 8.54
N ALA A 61 -3.18 25.21 9.18
CA ALA A 61 -2.30 26.12 9.89
C ALA A 61 -1.51 25.42 11.02
N LEU A 62 -2.14 24.50 11.75
CA LEU A 62 -1.48 23.67 12.75
C LEU A 62 -0.47 22.71 12.10
N ALA A 63 -0.82 22.08 10.98
CA ALA A 63 0.06 21.16 10.27
C ALA A 63 1.36 21.81 9.77
N PHE A 64 1.33 23.09 9.37
CA PHE A 64 2.53 23.82 8.94
C PHE A 64 3.67 23.82 9.98
N ASN A 65 3.35 23.80 11.28
CA ASN A 65 4.35 23.78 12.35
C ASN A 65 4.97 22.38 12.59
N ARG A 66 4.50 21.34 11.90
CA ARG A 66 5.00 19.97 12.04
C ARG A 66 6.17 19.65 11.11
N PHE A 67 6.46 20.52 10.14
CA PHE A 67 7.45 20.25 9.10
C PHE A 67 8.62 21.23 9.15
N ASP A 68 9.82 20.70 8.91
CA ASP A 68 11.04 21.49 8.80
C ASP A 68 11.27 22.01 7.36
N ALA A 69 12.31 22.84 7.20
CA ALA A 69 12.69 23.41 5.91
C ALA A 69 12.98 22.34 4.84
N TYR A 70 13.61 21.23 5.23
CA TYR A 70 13.96 20.15 4.32
C TYR A 70 12.70 19.43 3.80
N GLN A 71 11.75 19.13 4.68
CA GLN A 71 10.48 18.51 4.31
C GLN A 71 9.68 19.41 3.37
N PHE A 72 9.58 20.71 3.66
CA PHE A 72 8.93 21.64 2.75
C PHE A 72 9.63 21.70 1.39
N ALA A 73 10.97 21.83 1.38
CA ALA A 73 11.74 21.88 0.14
C ALA A 73 11.57 20.59 -0.70
N LYS A 74 11.66 19.41 -0.07
CA LYS A 74 11.51 18.09 -0.71
C LYS A 74 10.18 17.91 -1.41
N TYR A 75 9.12 18.46 -0.82
CA TYR A 75 7.75 18.31 -1.29
C TYR A 75 7.21 19.57 -2.01
N ASN A 76 8.03 20.61 -2.17
CA ASN A 76 7.68 21.81 -2.93
C ASN A 76 7.73 21.52 -4.44
N ARG A 77 6.65 20.95 -4.96
CA ARG A 77 6.51 20.54 -6.36
C ARG A 77 5.45 21.38 -7.07
N ALA A 78 5.52 21.42 -8.40
CA ALA A 78 4.45 21.97 -9.20
C ALA A 78 3.16 21.16 -8.99
N ALA A 79 2.12 21.83 -8.48
CA ALA A 79 0.81 21.27 -8.20
C ALA A 79 -0.27 22.33 -8.44
N GLU A 80 -1.54 21.91 -8.50
CA GLU A 80 -2.69 22.81 -8.67
C GLU A 80 -2.77 23.85 -7.55
N VAL A 81 -2.47 23.45 -6.31
CA VAL A 81 -2.31 24.36 -5.17
C VAL A 81 -0.83 24.37 -4.79
N LYS A 82 -0.21 25.55 -4.77
CA LYS A 82 1.20 25.68 -4.37
C LYS A 82 1.32 25.79 -2.86
N LEU A 83 2.46 25.37 -2.32
CA LEU A 83 2.74 25.47 -0.88
C LEU A 83 2.67 26.92 -0.38
N ARG A 84 3.15 27.87 -1.19
CA ARG A 84 3.04 29.32 -0.94
C ARG A 84 1.59 29.79 -0.83
N ASP A 85 0.72 29.32 -1.72
CA ASP A 85 -0.70 29.67 -1.69
C ASP A 85 -1.38 29.09 -0.44
N ALA A 86 -1.02 27.85 -0.07
CA ALA A 86 -1.50 27.21 1.15
C ALA A 86 -1.07 27.96 2.42
N LEU A 87 0.17 28.48 2.46
CA LEU A 87 0.68 29.30 3.56
C LEU A 87 -0.16 30.57 3.71
N PHE A 88 -0.35 31.32 2.62
CA PHE A 88 -1.16 32.55 2.65
C PHE A 88 -2.64 32.29 2.93
N LEU A 89 -3.18 31.15 2.51
CA LEU A 89 -4.58 30.82 2.77
C LEU A 89 -4.82 30.42 4.23
N SER A 90 -3.88 29.71 4.85
CA SER A 90 -4.04 29.18 6.21
C SER A 90 -3.58 30.14 7.30
N HIS A 91 -2.70 31.09 6.99
CA HIS A 91 -2.12 32.05 7.94
C HIS A 91 -1.56 31.37 9.21
N PRO A 92 -0.63 30.39 9.09
CA PRO A 92 -0.07 29.73 10.26
C PRO A 92 0.74 30.71 11.10
N LYS A 93 0.53 30.65 12.42
CA LYS A 93 1.43 31.31 13.38
C LYS A 93 2.60 30.37 13.63
N ALA A 94 3.82 30.86 13.39
CA ALA A 94 5.03 30.10 13.67
C ALA A 94 5.13 29.77 15.16
N LYS A 95 5.54 28.53 15.48
CA LYS A 95 5.78 28.07 16.85
C LYS A 95 7.02 28.70 17.49
N ASP A 96 7.99 29.08 16.67
CA ASP A 96 9.26 29.69 17.09
C ASP A 96 9.86 30.52 15.93
N THR A 97 10.97 31.22 16.20
CA THR A 97 11.68 32.06 15.23
C THR A 97 12.28 31.28 14.06
N GLN A 98 12.72 30.04 14.30
CA GLN A 98 13.25 29.17 13.25
C GLN A 98 12.16 28.83 12.24
N GLN A 99 10.98 28.44 12.72
CA GLN A 99 9.82 28.13 11.89
C GLN A 99 9.32 29.37 11.14
N GLN A 100 9.37 30.56 11.77
CA GLN A 100 9.06 31.80 11.08
C GLN A 100 9.97 32.03 9.87
N SER A 101 11.28 31.81 10.03
CA SER A 101 12.23 31.90 8.91
C SER A 101 11.90 30.92 7.78
N VAL A 102 11.46 29.70 8.10
CA VAL A 102 10.99 28.73 7.10
C VAL A 102 9.73 29.22 6.38
N PHE A 103 8.77 29.80 7.11
CA PHE A 103 7.56 30.37 6.50
C PHE A 103 7.88 31.56 5.61
N ASP A 104 8.82 32.41 6.01
CA ASP A 104 9.29 33.53 5.19
C ASP A 104 9.91 33.01 3.88
N GLN A 105 10.75 31.98 3.94
CA GLN A 105 11.32 31.34 2.74
C GLN A 105 10.26 30.75 1.82
N ILE A 106 9.19 30.16 2.35
CA ILE A 106 8.04 29.70 1.56
C ILE A 106 7.33 30.90 0.91
N ALA A 107 7.10 31.98 1.67
CA ALA A 107 6.42 33.18 1.20
C ALA A 107 7.21 33.90 0.09
N THR A 108 8.55 33.86 0.13
CA THR A 108 9.44 34.46 -0.87
C THR A 108 9.93 33.49 -1.95
N ASN A 109 9.51 32.22 -1.91
CA ASN A 109 9.99 31.16 -2.82
C ASN A 109 11.53 30.98 -2.80
N THR A 110 12.15 31.06 -1.62
CA THR A 110 13.61 30.94 -1.42
C THR A 110 14.00 29.73 -0.58
N LEU A 111 13.12 28.71 -0.48
CA LEU A 111 13.48 27.44 0.14
C LEU A 111 14.72 26.83 -0.57
N PRO A 112 15.69 26.28 0.19
CA PRO A 112 16.89 25.71 -0.39
C PRO A 112 16.57 24.46 -1.22
N THR A 113 17.39 24.18 -2.23
CA THR A 113 17.32 22.90 -2.96
C THR A 113 17.59 21.75 -1.97
N PRO A 114 16.66 20.80 -1.82
CA PRO A 114 16.84 19.71 -0.87
C PRO A 114 17.91 18.74 -1.37
N TYR A 115 18.76 18.26 -0.46
CA TYR A 115 19.65 17.14 -0.74
C TYR A 115 18.84 15.85 -0.85
N THR A 116 18.56 15.41 -2.07
CA THR A 116 17.86 14.15 -2.37
C THR A 116 18.61 13.40 -3.47
N TRP A 117 18.36 12.09 -3.55
CA TRP A 117 18.96 11.30 -4.62
C TRP A 117 18.51 11.79 -6.00
N GLU A 118 17.27 12.29 -6.17
CA GLU A 118 16.82 12.84 -7.44
C GLU A 118 17.63 14.08 -7.85
N THR A 119 17.88 15.01 -6.92
CA THR A 119 18.59 16.26 -7.21
C THR A 119 20.06 15.99 -7.49
N GLU A 120 20.70 15.15 -6.67
CA GLU A 120 22.10 14.76 -6.84
C GLU A 120 22.35 13.99 -8.14
N LEU A 121 21.53 12.97 -8.46
CA LEU A 121 21.72 12.17 -9.68
C LEU A 121 21.34 12.94 -10.94
N SER A 122 20.35 13.85 -10.87
CA SER A 122 20.01 14.71 -12.00
C SER A 122 21.14 15.70 -12.30
N ALA A 123 21.70 16.33 -11.26
CA ALA A 123 22.85 17.22 -11.40
C ALA A 123 24.07 16.47 -11.97
N LEU A 124 24.35 15.26 -11.48
CA LEU A 124 25.41 14.41 -12.00
C LEU A 124 25.16 14.02 -13.47
N GLY A 125 23.92 13.68 -13.82
CA GLY A 125 23.54 13.32 -15.18
C GLY A 125 23.70 14.43 -16.21
N GLN A 126 23.71 15.70 -15.78
CA GLN A 126 23.93 16.87 -16.63
C GLN A 126 25.42 17.18 -16.86
N GLN A 127 26.33 16.54 -16.13
CA GLN A 127 27.77 16.73 -16.31
C GLN A 127 28.26 16.07 -17.60
N ARG A 128 29.32 16.65 -18.19
CA ARG A 128 30.00 16.08 -19.35
C ARG A 128 31.05 15.08 -18.88
N PHE A 129 30.91 13.84 -19.33
CA PHE A 129 31.89 12.78 -19.10
C PHE A 129 32.66 12.50 -20.40
N ARG A 130 33.93 12.13 -20.29
CA ARG A 130 34.79 11.82 -21.44
C ARG A 130 34.36 10.53 -22.13
N ASN A 131 33.88 9.55 -21.36
CA ASN A 131 33.38 8.27 -21.85
C ASN A 131 32.40 7.61 -20.85
N GLY A 132 31.84 6.46 -21.23
CA GLY A 132 30.90 5.70 -20.40
C GLY A 132 31.51 5.14 -19.12
N GLY A 133 32.80 4.81 -19.10
CA GLY A 133 33.48 4.29 -17.91
C GLY A 133 33.59 5.33 -16.79
N GLU A 134 33.98 6.56 -17.14
CA GLU A 134 34.03 7.69 -16.19
C GLU A 134 32.63 8.00 -15.63
N ARG A 135 31.62 8.02 -16.50
CA ARG A 135 30.22 8.19 -16.08
C ARG A 135 29.80 7.12 -15.09
N ASN A 136 30.07 5.85 -15.39
CA ASN A 136 29.69 4.73 -14.50
C ASN A 136 30.39 4.83 -13.13
N LEU A 137 31.68 5.18 -13.10
CA LEU A 137 32.41 5.41 -11.85
C LEU A 137 31.82 6.58 -11.04
N ALA A 138 31.45 7.68 -11.69
CA ALA A 138 30.85 8.82 -11.01
C ALA A 138 29.48 8.47 -10.41
N PHE A 139 28.63 7.75 -11.15
CA PHE A 139 27.34 7.29 -10.65
C PHE A 139 27.50 6.27 -9.51
N ARG A 140 28.47 5.37 -9.60
CA ARG A 140 28.84 4.45 -8.53
C ARG A 140 29.18 5.22 -7.26
N SER A 141 30.18 6.12 -7.31
CA SER A 141 30.62 6.89 -6.14
C SER A 141 29.48 7.71 -5.54
N LYS A 142 28.61 8.28 -6.38
CA LYS A 142 27.46 9.05 -5.89
C LYS A 142 26.42 8.17 -5.20
N TRP A 143 26.15 6.96 -5.69
CA TRP A 143 25.28 6.00 -4.98
C TRP A 143 25.88 5.58 -3.64
N GLU A 144 27.19 5.34 -3.58
CA GLU A 144 27.91 5.01 -2.35
C GLU A 144 27.80 6.16 -1.33
N GLU A 145 28.07 7.41 -1.74
CA GLU A 145 27.88 8.61 -0.92
C GLU A 145 26.45 8.73 -0.39
N LEU A 146 25.45 8.52 -1.25
CA LEU A 146 24.04 8.58 -0.87
C LEU A 146 23.67 7.49 0.17
N ILE A 147 24.22 6.29 0.03
CA ILE A 147 24.02 5.18 0.98
C ILE A 147 24.67 5.51 2.33
N ASP A 148 25.90 6.02 2.32
CA ASP A 148 26.65 6.40 3.52
C ASP A 148 26.03 7.58 4.26
N SER A 149 25.41 8.52 3.53
CA SER A 149 24.75 9.68 4.12
C SER A 149 23.59 9.33 5.05
N GLY A 150 23.00 8.13 4.92
CA GLY A 150 21.78 7.73 5.62
C GLY A 150 20.52 8.53 5.22
N LYS A 151 20.62 9.43 4.24
CA LYS A 151 19.51 10.30 3.79
C LYS A 151 18.62 9.63 2.73
N LEU A 152 19.02 8.47 2.21
CA LEU A 152 18.19 7.63 1.36
C LEU A 152 17.05 6.99 2.19
N GLY A 153 15.88 7.63 2.17
CA GLY A 153 14.70 7.08 2.81
C GLY A 153 14.33 5.69 2.27
N TYR A 154 13.68 4.88 3.10
CA TYR A 154 13.37 3.47 2.79
C TYR A 154 12.66 3.26 1.44
N MET A 155 11.67 4.11 1.13
CA MET A 155 10.96 4.07 -0.15
C MET A 155 11.87 4.41 -1.35
N ALA A 156 12.81 5.33 -1.16
CA ALA A 156 13.77 5.69 -2.20
C ALA A 156 14.74 4.53 -2.46
N LEU A 157 15.18 3.83 -1.42
CA LEU A 157 15.97 2.59 -1.55
C LEU A 157 15.20 1.55 -2.38
N LEU A 158 13.97 1.19 -1.98
CA LEU A 158 13.15 0.20 -2.69
C LEU A 158 13.00 0.51 -4.18
N ARG A 159 12.76 1.79 -4.53
CA ARG A 159 12.57 2.22 -5.93
C ARG A 159 13.86 2.21 -6.76
N ASN A 160 15.02 2.26 -6.11
CA ASN A 160 16.30 2.42 -6.79
C ASN A 160 17.22 1.20 -6.68
N LEU A 161 16.74 0.06 -6.18
CA LEU A 161 17.58 -1.15 -6.05
C LEU A 161 18.21 -1.58 -7.39
N ARG A 162 17.46 -1.49 -8.50
CA ARG A 162 18.02 -1.72 -9.83
C ARG A 162 19.19 -0.78 -10.12
N ASN A 163 18.97 0.52 -9.98
CA ASN A 163 19.98 1.54 -10.28
C ASN A 163 21.24 1.37 -9.41
N ILE A 164 21.08 0.99 -8.13
CA ILE A 164 22.18 0.73 -7.20
C ILE A 164 22.98 -0.51 -7.65
N LEU A 165 22.30 -1.58 -8.06
CA LEU A 165 22.95 -2.80 -8.54
C LEU A 165 23.67 -2.57 -9.88
N GLU A 166 23.04 -1.88 -10.84
CA GLU A 166 23.63 -1.55 -12.14
C GLU A 166 24.81 -0.58 -12.02
N ALA A 167 24.83 0.28 -10.99
CA ALA A 167 25.96 1.14 -10.69
C ALA A 167 27.18 0.38 -10.14
N ASN A 168 27.07 -0.93 -9.87
CA ASN A 168 28.15 -1.78 -9.38
C ASN A 168 28.84 -1.20 -8.12
N VAL A 169 28.04 -0.75 -7.16
CA VAL A 169 28.54 -0.28 -5.85
C VAL A 169 29.23 -1.41 -5.09
N SER A 170 30.04 -1.07 -4.10
CA SER A 170 30.80 -2.05 -3.32
C SER A 170 29.89 -3.04 -2.59
N LYS A 171 30.42 -4.25 -2.35
CA LYS A 171 29.78 -5.28 -1.54
C LYS A 171 29.40 -4.79 -0.13
N ALA A 172 30.16 -3.85 0.44
CA ALA A 172 29.86 -3.26 1.74
C ALA A 172 28.59 -2.41 1.67
N HIS A 173 28.45 -1.58 0.64
CA HIS A 173 27.26 -0.76 0.41
C HIS A 173 26.02 -1.61 0.11
N ILE A 174 26.14 -2.67 -0.70
CA ILE A 174 25.04 -3.63 -0.89
C ILE A 174 24.62 -4.28 0.43
N LYS A 175 25.59 -4.67 1.28
CA LYS A 175 25.28 -5.23 2.60
C LYS A 175 24.51 -4.23 3.46
N GLN A 176 24.90 -2.96 3.46
CA GLN A 176 24.20 -1.89 4.19
C GLN A 176 22.76 -1.68 3.67
N VAL A 177 22.58 -1.69 2.34
CA VAL A 177 21.24 -1.63 1.72
C VAL A 177 20.38 -2.82 2.17
N CYS A 178 20.90 -4.04 2.09
CA CYS A 178 20.19 -5.25 2.50
C CYS A 178 19.85 -5.26 4.00
N GLN A 179 20.78 -4.81 4.84
CA GLN A 179 20.54 -4.66 6.28
C GLN A 179 19.43 -3.65 6.57
N THR A 180 19.38 -2.54 5.83
CA THR A 180 18.31 -1.55 5.97
C THR A 180 16.97 -2.10 5.54
N LEU A 181 16.89 -2.80 4.40
CA LEU A 181 15.67 -3.43 3.89
C LEU A 181 15.14 -4.50 4.86
N ALA A 182 16.01 -5.37 5.36
CA ALA A 182 15.65 -6.45 6.26
C ALA A 182 15.44 -5.98 7.72
N ASN A 183 15.63 -4.70 8.04
CA ASN A 183 15.46 -4.20 9.40
C ASN A 183 13.96 -4.06 9.74
N PRO A 184 13.43 -4.77 10.76
CA PRO A 184 12.00 -4.74 11.07
C PRO A 184 11.51 -3.37 11.52
N GLN A 185 12.32 -2.60 12.26
CA GLN A 185 11.96 -1.24 12.68
C GLN A 185 11.90 -0.27 11.49
N ALA A 186 12.82 -0.41 10.53
CA ALA A 186 12.84 0.38 9.30
C ALA A 186 11.60 0.08 8.44
N VAL A 187 11.25 -1.21 8.27
CA VAL A 187 10.04 -1.65 7.56
C VAL A 187 8.78 -1.04 8.19
N GLN A 188 8.62 -1.20 9.52
CA GLN A 188 7.44 -0.70 10.24
C GLN A 188 7.33 0.82 10.18
N LYS A 189 8.44 1.54 10.37
CA LYS A 189 8.47 3.01 10.29
C LYS A 189 8.16 3.49 8.87
N ALA A 190 8.58 2.76 7.84
CA ALA A 190 8.40 3.15 6.46
C ALA A 190 6.96 2.98 5.95
N ARG A 191 6.12 2.17 6.63
CA ARG A 191 4.70 1.93 6.30
C ARG A 191 4.48 1.66 4.81
N GLN A 192 5.38 0.88 4.21
CA GLN A 192 5.30 0.56 2.79
C GLN A 192 4.20 -0.47 2.55
N LEU A 193 3.35 -0.20 1.56
CA LEU A 193 2.36 -1.17 1.10
C LEU A 193 3.09 -2.43 0.59
N PRO A 194 2.61 -3.65 0.91
CA PRO A 194 3.32 -4.89 0.58
C PRO A 194 3.74 -5.01 -0.89
N PHE A 195 2.89 -4.56 -1.82
CA PHE A 195 3.18 -4.67 -3.26
C PHE A 195 4.41 -3.86 -3.71
N ARG A 196 4.89 -2.91 -2.91
CA ARG A 196 6.13 -2.19 -3.20
C ARG A 196 7.36 -3.10 -3.11
N PHE A 197 7.33 -4.10 -2.21
CA PHE A 197 8.36 -5.14 -2.16
C PHE A 197 8.29 -6.05 -3.38
N LEU A 198 7.09 -6.44 -3.80
CA LEU A 198 6.87 -7.21 -5.03
C LEU A 198 7.37 -6.46 -6.28
N SER A 199 7.06 -5.17 -6.37
CA SER A 199 7.54 -4.30 -7.46
C SER A 199 9.07 -4.31 -7.50
N ALA A 200 9.72 -4.07 -6.36
CA ALA A 200 11.17 -4.06 -6.27
C ALA A 200 11.78 -5.43 -6.61
N TYR A 201 11.16 -6.51 -6.14
CA TYR A 201 11.59 -7.88 -6.41
C TYR A 201 11.59 -8.19 -7.90
N ARG A 202 10.49 -7.88 -8.61
CA ARG A 202 10.39 -8.06 -10.07
C ARG A 202 11.37 -7.19 -10.86
N GLU A 203 11.69 -5.99 -10.38
CA GLU A 203 12.64 -5.13 -11.07
C GLU A 203 14.11 -5.56 -10.86
N VAL A 204 14.41 -6.29 -9.76
CA VAL A 204 15.76 -6.79 -9.41
C VAL A 204 16.03 -8.19 -9.94
N GLN A 205 15.03 -9.08 -9.93
CA GLN A 205 15.16 -10.49 -10.32
C GLN A 205 15.82 -10.73 -11.70
N PRO A 206 15.53 -9.96 -12.77
CA PRO A 206 16.13 -10.20 -14.08
C PRO A 206 17.54 -9.64 -14.25
N LEU A 207 18.10 -8.96 -13.24
CA LEU A 207 19.40 -8.31 -13.36
C LEU A 207 20.54 -9.33 -13.34
N PHE A 208 21.59 -9.05 -14.11
CA PHE A 208 22.82 -9.84 -14.12
C PHE A 208 23.84 -9.24 -13.15
N SER A 209 23.71 -9.57 -11.86
CA SER A 209 24.66 -9.15 -10.81
C SER A 209 24.80 -10.24 -9.73
N PRO A 210 26.02 -10.46 -9.18
CA PRO A 210 26.24 -11.45 -8.13
C PRO A 210 25.55 -11.11 -6.81
N ASP A 211 25.11 -9.86 -6.64
CA ASP A 211 24.43 -9.38 -5.44
C ASP A 211 22.91 -9.55 -5.48
N VAL A 212 22.34 -9.90 -6.65
CA VAL A 212 20.89 -10.09 -6.82
C VAL A 212 20.30 -11.05 -5.80
N PRO A 213 20.83 -12.27 -5.57
CA PRO A 213 20.26 -13.21 -4.61
C PRO A 213 20.12 -12.61 -3.19
N ARG A 214 21.14 -11.88 -2.73
CA ARG A 214 21.13 -11.24 -1.41
C ARG A 214 20.07 -10.15 -1.30
N VAL A 215 19.86 -9.37 -2.36
CA VAL A 215 18.82 -8.34 -2.38
C VAL A 215 17.43 -8.97 -2.38
N LEU A 216 17.23 -10.07 -3.12
CA LEU A 216 15.98 -10.82 -3.11
C LEU A 216 15.67 -11.40 -1.72
N ASP A 217 16.66 -11.98 -1.03
CA ASP A 217 16.52 -12.45 0.36
C ASP A 217 16.14 -11.33 1.34
N ALA A 218 16.75 -10.14 1.16
CA ALA A 218 16.44 -8.97 1.98
C ALA A 218 15.00 -8.47 1.74
N LEU A 219 14.52 -8.50 0.49
CA LEU A 219 13.14 -8.13 0.13
C LEU A 219 12.12 -9.15 0.68
N GLU A 220 12.44 -10.45 0.64
CA GLU A 220 11.66 -11.50 1.28
C GLU A 220 11.54 -11.28 2.79
N THR A 221 12.66 -10.99 3.45
CA THR A 221 12.67 -10.67 4.88
C THR A 221 11.85 -9.42 5.18
N ALA A 222 11.98 -8.38 4.35
CA ALA A 222 11.28 -7.12 4.49
C ALA A 222 9.75 -7.28 4.40
N VAL A 223 9.25 -8.04 3.41
CA VAL A 223 7.80 -8.25 3.25
C VAL A 223 7.21 -9.09 4.39
N GLN A 224 7.99 -10.02 4.94
CA GLN A 224 7.57 -10.78 6.13
C GLN A 224 7.47 -9.86 7.36
N HIS A 225 8.39 -8.89 7.49
CA HIS A 225 8.33 -7.89 8.56
C HIS A 225 7.16 -6.92 8.44
N SER A 226 6.62 -6.69 7.24
CA SER A 226 5.44 -5.84 7.06
C SER A 226 4.14 -6.46 7.59
N VAL A 227 4.12 -7.77 7.87
CA VAL A 227 2.92 -8.48 8.36
C VAL A 227 3.11 -9.16 9.72
N ARG A 228 4.19 -8.84 10.45
CA ARG A 228 4.58 -9.56 11.68
C ARG A 228 3.55 -9.58 12.82
N ASN A 229 2.46 -8.83 12.73
CA ASN A 229 1.45 -8.69 13.77
C ASN A 229 0.07 -9.25 13.39
N LEU A 230 -0.05 -10.22 12.46
CA LEU A 230 -1.36 -10.85 12.22
C LEU A 230 -1.71 -11.74 13.42
N ARG A 231 -2.45 -11.18 14.36
CA ARG A 231 -3.07 -11.90 15.47
C ARG A 231 -4.51 -12.27 15.03
N GLY A 232 -5.14 -13.26 15.68
CA GLY A 232 -6.51 -13.69 15.33
C GLY A 232 -6.65 -14.96 14.46
N PHE A 233 -5.54 -15.60 14.08
CA PHE A 233 -5.58 -16.97 13.52
C PHE A 233 -5.05 -17.95 14.56
N SER A 234 -5.93 -18.82 15.06
CA SER A 234 -5.46 -19.95 15.86
C SER A 234 -4.65 -20.89 14.97
N LYS A 235 -3.61 -21.52 15.52
CA LYS A 235 -2.77 -22.48 14.82
C LYS A 235 -3.54 -23.69 14.28
N GLU A 236 -4.71 -23.97 14.86
CA GLU A 236 -5.55 -25.12 14.57
C GLU A 236 -6.52 -24.88 13.40
N GLN A 237 -6.90 -23.61 13.15
CA GLN A 237 -7.84 -23.25 12.10
C GLN A 237 -7.28 -23.56 10.70
N LYS A 238 -8.10 -24.22 9.88
CA LYS A 238 -7.81 -24.50 8.47
C LYS A 238 -8.28 -23.33 7.62
N VAL A 239 -7.35 -22.71 6.91
CA VAL A 239 -7.61 -21.56 6.05
C VAL A 239 -7.51 -21.98 4.58
N VAL A 240 -8.50 -21.61 3.79
CA VAL A 240 -8.43 -21.67 2.32
C VAL A 240 -8.22 -20.25 1.81
N VAL A 241 -7.16 -20.09 1.01
CA VAL A 241 -6.85 -18.85 0.29
C VAL A 241 -7.12 -19.11 -1.20
N ALA A 242 -8.03 -18.36 -1.77
CA ALA A 242 -8.39 -18.43 -3.18
C ALA A 242 -8.14 -17.06 -3.83
N CYS A 243 -7.16 -17.00 -4.73
CA CYS A 243 -6.79 -15.79 -5.43
C CYS A 243 -7.44 -15.74 -6.81
N ASP A 244 -8.18 -14.67 -7.08
CA ASP A 244 -8.81 -14.42 -8.36
C ASP A 244 -7.76 -13.99 -9.39
N VAL A 245 -7.66 -14.72 -10.50
CA VAL A 245 -6.80 -14.39 -11.65
C VAL A 245 -7.60 -14.05 -12.90
N SER A 246 -8.89 -13.76 -12.74
CA SER A 246 -9.79 -13.40 -13.83
C SER A 246 -9.35 -12.17 -14.61
N GLY A 247 -9.88 -12.01 -15.83
CA GLY A 247 -9.55 -10.88 -16.70
C GLY A 247 -9.83 -9.52 -16.07
N SER A 248 -10.85 -9.40 -15.21
CA SER A 248 -11.18 -8.14 -14.52
C SER A 248 -10.12 -7.75 -13.49
N MET A 249 -9.41 -8.73 -12.92
CA MET A 249 -8.29 -8.55 -12.00
C MET A 249 -6.96 -8.20 -12.71
N GLN A 250 -6.89 -8.32 -14.03
CA GLN A 250 -5.69 -7.95 -14.84
C GLN A 250 -5.58 -6.43 -15.08
N LYS A 251 -6.09 -5.62 -14.15
CA LYS A 251 -6.05 -4.16 -14.20
C LYS A 251 -4.89 -3.63 -13.37
N SER A 252 -4.09 -2.72 -13.91
CA SER A 252 -3.01 -2.08 -13.16
C SER A 252 -3.55 -1.30 -11.95
N VAL A 253 -2.90 -1.42 -10.80
CA VAL A 253 -3.27 -0.68 -9.56
C VAL A 253 -3.15 0.85 -9.71
N SER A 254 -2.44 1.31 -10.74
CA SER A 254 -2.34 2.72 -11.16
C SER A 254 -1.82 2.79 -12.59
N ALA A 255 -2.05 3.92 -13.28
CA ALA A 255 -1.68 4.10 -14.69
C ALA A 255 -0.19 3.85 -15.03
N LYS A 256 0.71 3.97 -14.05
CA LYS A 256 2.16 3.74 -14.24
C LYS A 256 2.68 2.46 -13.57
N SER A 257 1.79 1.61 -13.07
CA SER A 257 2.18 0.38 -12.38
C SER A 257 2.14 -0.83 -13.31
N LYS A 258 3.20 -1.64 -13.24
CA LYS A 258 3.22 -3.00 -13.80
C LYS A 258 2.53 -4.02 -12.88
N ILE A 259 2.29 -3.66 -11.62
CA ILE A 259 1.53 -4.49 -10.67
C ILE A 259 0.04 -4.36 -10.98
N GLN A 260 -0.64 -5.50 -11.12
CA GLN A 260 -2.07 -5.62 -11.38
C GLN A 260 -2.86 -6.00 -10.10
N LEU A 261 -4.20 -5.95 -10.13
CA LEU A 261 -5.02 -6.30 -8.96
C LEU A 261 -4.84 -7.76 -8.54
N TYR A 262 -4.74 -8.69 -9.50
CA TYR A 262 -4.48 -10.09 -9.15
C TYR A 262 -3.12 -10.28 -8.45
N ASP A 263 -2.09 -9.51 -8.82
CA ASP A 263 -0.81 -9.55 -8.10
C ASP A 263 -0.96 -9.17 -6.62
N ILE A 264 -1.86 -8.23 -6.32
CA ILE A 264 -2.20 -7.86 -4.94
C ILE A 264 -2.88 -9.03 -4.25
N GLY A 265 -3.84 -9.69 -4.91
CA GLY A 265 -4.51 -10.87 -4.37
C GLY A 265 -3.56 -12.03 -4.08
N LEU A 266 -2.67 -12.33 -5.03
CA LEU A 266 -1.60 -13.30 -4.85
C LEU A 266 -0.71 -12.94 -3.67
N LEU A 267 -0.29 -11.68 -3.56
CA LEU A 267 0.59 -11.24 -2.49
C LEU A 267 -0.07 -11.34 -1.11
N LEU A 268 -1.28 -10.84 -0.95
CA LEU A 268 -2.02 -10.95 0.31
C LEU A 268 -2.29 -12.42 0.67
N GLY A 269 -2.63 -13.24 -0.32
CA GLY A 269 -2.79 -14.68 -0.14
C GLY A 269 -1.52 -15.38 0.34
N MET A 270 -0.37 -15.05 -0.25
CA MET A 270 0.92 -15.62 0.17
C MET A 270 1.40 -15.12 1.53
N LEU A 271 1.04 -13.88 1.91
CA LEU A 271 1.29 -13.37 3.26
C LEU A 271 0.49 -14.15 4.30
N LEU A 272 -0.75 -14.53 3.99
CA LEU A 272 -1.55 -15.42 4.85
C LEU A 272 -0.98 -16.83 4.91
N GLN A 273 -0.54 -17.40 3.79
CA GLN A 273 0.12 -18.71 3.76
C GLN A 273 1.41 -18.75 4.59
N HIS A 274 2.17 -17.65 4.58
CA HIS A 274 3.33 -17.51 5.44
C HIS A 274 2.94 -17.51 6.92
N THR A 275 1.92 -16.72 7.27
CA THR A 275 1.56 -16.44 8.66
C THR A 275 0.77 -17.57 9.32
N CYS A 276 -0.16 -18.20 8.61
CA CYS A 276 -1.02 -19.26 9.14
C CYS A 276 -0.35 -20.64 9.00
N GLU A 277 -0.61 -21.55 9.95
CA GLU A 277 0.02 -22.87 9.98
C GLU A 277 -0.61 -23.88 9.03
N ARG A 278 -1.94 -23.81 8.86
CA ARG A 278 -2.73 -24.77 8.09
C ARG A 278 -3.46 -24.08 6.94
N VAL A 279 -2.76 -23.88 5.82
CA VAL A 279 -3.30 -23.16 4.66
C VAL A 279 -3.35 -24.05 3.43
N VAL A 280 -4.47 -24.00 2.72
CA VAL A 280 -4.59 -24.46 1.34
C VAL A 280 -4.71 -23.22 0.48
N ALA A 281 -3.73 -22.99 -0.39
CA ALA A 281 -3.74 -21.86 -1.30
C ALA A 281 -4.02 -22.34 -2.73
N GLY A 282 -4.80 -21.55 -3.46
CA GLY A 282 -5.14 -21.81 -4.84
C GLY A 282 -5.52 -20.53 -5.57
N MET A 283 -5.74 -20.67 -6.86
CA MET A 283 -6.24 -19.61 -7.73
C MET A 283 -7.52 -20.06 -8.41
N PHE A 284 -8.38 -19.11 -8.76
CA PHE A 284 -9.60 -19.39 -9.50
C PHE A 284 -9.78 -18.47 -10.69
N GLY A 285 -10.42 -19.02 -11.72
CA GLY A 285 -10.78 -18.37 -12.97
C GLY A 285 -12.05 -19.02 -13.54
N ASP A 286 -11.91 -19.68 -14.69
CA ASP A 286 -12.89 -20.64 -15.21
C ASP A 286 -13.02 -21.85 -14.26
N THR A 287 -11.90 -22.30 -13.67
CA THR A 287 -11.84 -23.41 -12.69
C THR A 287 -11.17 -22.97 -11.39
N PHE A 288 -11.21 -23.79 -10.34
CA PHE A 288 -10.40 -23.58 -9.12
C PHE A 288 -9.28 -24.62 -9.05
N LYS A 289 -8.05 -24.16 -8.76
CA LYS A 289 -6.87 -25.02 -8.66
C LYS A 289 -6.06 -24.74 -7.41
N VAL A 290 -5.82 -25.78 -6.62
CA VAL A 290 -4.90 -25.75 -5.48
C VAL A 290 -3.45 -25.80 -5.97
N ILE A 291 -2.61 -24.95 -5.41
CA ILE A 291 -1.17 -24.89 -5.71
C ILE A 291 -0.39 -25.03 -4.40
N ASN A 292 0.28 -26.17 -4.25
CA ASN A 292 1.06 -26.49 -3.06
C ASN A 292 2.45 -25.86 -3.15
N LEU A 293 2.71 -24.84 -2.33
CA LEU A 293 4.02 -24.19 -2.21
C LEU A 293 4.54 -24.22 -0.77
N PRO A 294 5.86 -24.13 -0.56
CA PRO A 294 6.43 -23.93 0.76
C PRO A 294 5.85 -22.69 1.44
N ARG A 295 5.73 -22.70 2.77
CA ARG A 295 5.29 -21.53 3.55
C ARG A 295 6.33 -20.40 3.61
N ARG A 296 7.56 -20.69 3.20
CA ARG A 296 8.67 -19.73 3.14
C ARG A 296 8.79 -19.20 1.72
N GLY A 297 9.10 -17.90 1.57
CA GLY A 297 9.24 -17.25 0.28
C GLY A 297 7.94 -16.65 -0.22
N VAL A 298 7.51 -15.53 0.37
CA VAL A 298 6.26 -14.85 0.01
C VAL A 298 6.31 -14.34 -1.42
N LEU A 299 7.34 -13.56 -1.76
CA LEU A 299 7.48 -12.93 -3.09
C LEU A 299 7.80 -13.98 -4.16
N ALA A 300 8.62 -14.97 -3.82
CA ALA A 300 8.91 -16.11 -4.68
C ALA A 300 7.63 -16.90 -5.00
N ASN A 301 6.79 -17.18 -4.00
CA ASN A 301 5.52 -17.86 -4.22
C ASN A 301 4.54 -17.02 -5.06
N VAL A 302 4.54 -15.69 -4.91
CA VAL A 302 3.77 -14.82 -5.81
C VAL A 302 4.22 -14.96 -7.25
N GLN A 303 5.53 -15.03 -7.53
CA GLN A 303 6.02 -15.26 -8.90
C GLN A 303 5.62 -16.64 -9.45
N GLU A 304 5.61 -17.66 -8.59
CA GLU A 304 5.17 -19.01 -8.95
C GLU A 304 3.69 -19.05 -9.33
N PHE A 305 2.82 -18.43 -8.51
CA PHE A 305 1.41 -18.28 -8.84
C PHE A 305 1.21 -17.47 -10.13
N HIS A 306 1.92 -16.35 -10.27
CA HIS A 306 1.84 -15.49 -11.46
C HIS A 306 2.17 -16.26 -12.75
N ARG A 307 3.21 -17.10 -12.76
CA ARG A 307 3.56 -17.92 -13.93
C ARG A 307 2.47 -18.94 -14.30
N ARG A 308 1.63 -19.30 -13.34
CA ARG A 308 0.61 -20.35 -13.47
C ARG A 308 -0.80 -19.78 -13.62
N GLU A 309 -0.97 -18.47 -13.69
CA GLU A 309 -2.29 -17.82 -13.74
C GLU A 309 -3.18 -18.37 -14.86
N GLY A 310 -2.59 -18.69 -16.01
CA GLY A 310 -3.31 -19.19 -17.18
C GLY A 310 -3.82 -20.63 -17.05
N GLU A 311 -3.48 -21.35 -15.97
CA GLU A 311 -3.89 -22.74 -15.77
C GLU A 311 -5.36 -22.90 -15.39
N VAL A 312 -6.04 -21.82 -14.98
CA VAL A 312 -7.43 -21.86 -14.51
C VAL A 312 -8.40 -21.08 -15.38
N GLY A 313 -7.95 -20.47 -16.48
CA GLY A 313 -8.77 -19.58 -17.31
C GLY A 313 -9.04 -18.23 -16.65
N TYR A 314 -9.92 -17.40 -17.25
CA TYR A 314 -10.02 -15.97 -16.92
C TYR A 314 -11.43 -15.46 -16.60
N SER A 315 -12.41 -16.34 -16.40
CA SER A 315 -13.72 -16.01 -15.83
C SER A 315 -13.63 -15.78 -14.32
N THR A 316 -14.71 -15.30 -13.68
CA THR A 316 -14.71 -14.95 -12.25
C THR A 316 -15.59 -15.90 -11.43
N ASN A 317 -15.37 -17.22 -11.56
CA ASN A 317 -16.22 -18.25 -10.97
C ASN A 317 -15.86 -18.56 -9.50
N GLY A 318 -15.98 -17.59 -8.60
CA GLY A 318 -15.64 -17.78 -7.17
C GLY A 318 -16.45 -18.87 -6.45
N HIS A 319 -17.64 -19.22 -6.97
CA HIS A 319 -18.48 -20.29 -6.44
C HIS A 319 -17.81 -21.68 -6.51
N LEU A 320 -16.89 -21.88 -7.47
CA LEU A 320 -16.17 -23.15 -7.63
C LEU A 320 -15.21 -23.46 -6.46
N VAL A 321 -14.75 -22.43 -5.75
CA VAL A 321 -13.95 -22.62 -4.54
C VAL A 321 -14.78 -23.37 -3.50
N LEU A 322 -16.02 -22.94 -3.26
CA LEU A 322 -16.93 -23.56 -2.31
C LEU A 322 -17.41 -24.93 -2.78
N HIS A 323 -17.69 -25.08 -4.08
CA HIS A 323 -18.01 -26.36 -4.69
C HIS A 323 -16.91 -27.41 -4.44
N HIS A 324 -15.65 -27.04 -4.68
CA HIS A 324 -14.50 -27.90 -4.42
C HIS A 324 -14.36 -28.28 -2.94
N LEU A 325 -14.66 -27.37 -2.01
CA LEU A 325 -14.64 -27.69 -0.57
C LEU A 325 -15.79 -28.63 -0.18
N ARG A 326 -17.00 -28.43 -0.74
CA ARG A 326 -18.17 -29.29 -0.51
C ARG A 326 -17.98 -30.71 -1.04
N ALA A 327 -17.27 -30.88 -2.15
CA ALA A 327 -16.90 -32.19 -2.69
C ALA A 327 -15.96 -33.01 -1.78
N GLY A 328 -15.53 -32.45 -0.64
CA GLY A 328 -14.88 -33.19 0.45
C GLY A 328 -13.36 -33.19 0.43
N TYR A 329 -12.73 -32.48 -0.52
CA TYR A 329 -11.26 -32.46 -0.65
C TYR A 329 -10.55 -31.77 0.53
N VAL A 330 -11.14 -30.71 1.09
CA VAL A 330 -10.59 -29.97 2.24
C VAL A 330 -11.73 -29.35 3.05
N ARG A 331 -11.73 -29.53 4.38
CA ARG A 331 -12.57 -28.76 5.30
C ARG A 331 -11.84 -27.50 5.75
N ALA A 332 -12.47 -26.34 5.60
CA ALA A 332 -11.94 -25.03 5.96
C ALA A 332 -12.81 -24.35 7.01
N ASP A 333 -12.18 -23.79 8.04
CA ASP A 333 -12.83 -22.94 9.03
C ASP A 333 -12.96 -21.50 8.51
N LYS A 334 -12.01 -21.08 7.66
CA LYS A 334 -11.96 -19.74 7.09
C LYS A 334 -11.66 -19.82 5.60
N ILE A 335 -12.45 -19.11 4.79
CA ILE A 335 -12.32 -19.10 3.34
C ILE A 335 -12.11 -17.67 2.90
N MET A 336 -11.01 -17.40 2.22
CA MET A 336 -10.57 -16.06 1.84
C MET A 336 -10.49 -15.94 0.33
N LEU A 337 -11.34 -15.10 -0.26
CA LEU A 337 -11.37 -14.83 -1.70
C LEU A 337 -10.78 -13.44 -1.94
N PHE A 338 -9.65 -13.39 -2.63
CA PHE A 338 -9.02 -12.14 -3.08
C PHE A 338 -9.46 -11.83 -4.50
N THR A 339 -10.39 -10.88 -4.68
CA THR A 339 -11.12 -10.64 -5.93
C THR A 339 -11.42 -9.15 -6.11
N ASP A 340 -12.08 -8.76 -7.20
CA ASP A 340 -12.72 -7.44 -7.36
C ASP A 340 -14.23 -7.49 -7.08
N CYS A 341 -14.70 -8.62 -6.54
CA CYS A 341 -16.09 -8.93 -6.22
C CYS A 341 -17.02 -8.96 -7.45
N GLN A 342 -16.49 -9.00 -8.68
CA GLN A 342 -17.28 -9.28 -9.89
C GLN A 342 -17.54 -10.79 -10.06
N LEU A 343 -17.95 -11.44 -8.97
CA LEU A 343 -18.17 -12.88 -8.94
C LEU A 343 -19.35 -13.25 -9.83
N TRP A 344 -19.10 -14.13 -10.80
CA TRP A 344 -20.07 -14.57 -11.80
C TRP A 344 -20.20 -16.09 -11.80
N ASN A 345 -21.26 -16.59 -12.45
CA ASN A 345 -21.35 -17.99 -12.84
C ASN A 345 -21.45 -18.06 -14.37
N SER A 346 -20.33 -18.36 -15.02
CA SER A 346 -20.27 -18.46 -16.50
C SER A 346 -20.87 -19.77 -17.04
N TYR A 347 -21.21 -20.73 -16.18
CA TYR A 347 -21.77 -22.03 -16.57
C TYR A 347 -23.29 -22.00 -16.73
N TYR A 348 -23.98 -20.98 -16.19
CA TYR A 348 -25.45 -20.83 -16.25
C TYR A 348 -26.23 -22.07 -15.77
N ASP A 349 -25.60 -22.88 -14.91
CA ASP A 349 -26.14 -24.12 -14.34
C ASP A 349 -26.97 -23.89 -13.07
N GLY A 350 -27.19 -22.61 -12.71
CA GLY A 350 -28.04 -22.20 -11.61
C GLY A 350 -27.34 -22.11 -10.25
N TYR A 351 -26.03 -22.40 -10.17
CA TYR A 351 -25.24 -22.20 -8.95
C TYR A 351 -24.83 -20.73 -8.75
N SER A 352 -24.64 -20.34 -7.50
CA SER A 352 -24.14 -19.03 -7.12
C SER A 352 -23.28 -19.15 -5.88
N LEU A 353 -22.43 -18.15 -5.63
CA LEU A 353 -21.61 -18.12 -4.42
C LEU A 353 -22.48 -18.20 -3.15
N ALA A 354 -23.61 -17.49 -3.13
CA ALA A 354 -24.54 -17.49 -2.01
C ALA A 354 -25.10 -18.89 -1.73
N GLN A 355 -25.61 -19.58 -2.76
CA GLN A 355 -26.14 -20.94 -2.60
C GLN A 355 -25.06 -21.93 -2.16
N GLU A 356 -23.87 -21.89 -2.76
CA GLU A 356 -22.77 -22.77 -2.36
C GLU A 356 -22.30 -22.47 -0.93
N TRP A 357 -22.36 -21.21 -0.48
CA TRP A 357 -22.03 -20.82 0.89
C TRP A 357 -23.02 -21.37 1.90
N THR A 358 -24.33 -21.15 1.70
CA THR A 358 -25.38 -21.69 2.57
C THR A 358 -25.26 -23.22 2.65
N GLN A 359 -25.02 -23.88 1.52
CA GLN A 359 -24.83 -25.33 1.49
C GLN A 359 -23.56 -25.79 2.19
N TYR A 360 -22.45 -25.04 2.13
CA TYR A 360 -21.23 -25.34 2.87
C TYR A 360 -21.42 -25.14 4.38
N LYS A 361 -22.07 -24.05 4.78
CA LYS A 361 -22.41 -23.72 6.18
C LYS A 361 -23.29 -24.77 6.85
N ALA A 362 -24.21 -25.40 6.10
CA ALA A 362 -25.03 -26.49 6.63
C ALA A 362 -24.20 -27.65 7.21
N PHE A 363 -23.04 -27.96 6.63
CA PHE A 363 -22.11 -28.98 7.12
C PHE A 363 -20.99 -28.41 8.00
N HIS A 364 -20.68 -27.13 7.83
CA HIS A 364 -19.63 -26.41 8.55
C HIS A 364 -20.17 -25.11 9.19
N PRO A 365 -21.02 -25.22 10.23
CA PRO A 365 -21.78 -24.07 10.75
C PRO A 365 -20.91 -22.99 11.40
N ARG A 366 -19.64 -23.28 11.73
CA ARG A 366 -18.68 -22.31 12.28
C ARG A 366 -17.76 -21.69 11.23
N ALA A 367 -17.90 -22.07 9.96
CA ALA A 367 -17.08 -21.51 8.90
C ALA A 367 -17.40 -20.03 8.66
N ARG A 368 -16.38 -19.27 8.26
CA ARG A 368 -16.48 -17.86 7.87
C ARG A 368 -15.94 -17.63 6.46
N LEU A 369 -16.59 -16.76 5.70
CA LEU A 369 -16.19 -16.38 4.35
C LEU A 369 -15.74 -14.91 4.33
N TYR A 370 -14.56 -14.64 3.79
CA TYR A 370 -14.01 -13.30 3.65
C TYR A 370 -13.83 -12.99 2.17
N LEU A 371 -14.47 -11.93 1.72
CA LEU A 371 -14.33 -11.37 0.38
C LEU A 371 -13.46 -10.13 0.49
N PHE A 372 -12.30 -10.16 -0.14
CA PHE A 372 -11.42 -8.99 -0.21
C PHE A 372 -11.67 -8.29 -1.54
N ASP A 373 -12.33 -7.13 -1.50
CA ASP A 373 -12.55 -6.26 -2.66
C ASP A 373 -11.27 -5.46 -2.95
N LEU A 374 -10.58 -5.89 -4.00
CA LEU A 374 -9.35 -5.30 -4.48
C LEU A 374 -9.58 -4.27 -5.59
N ALA A 375 -10.79 -4.01 -6.07
CA ALA A 375 -11.02 -2.95 -7.04
C ALA A 375 -11.72 -1.73 -6.44
N GLY A 376 -12.51 -1.93 -5.38
CA GLY A 376 -13.28 -0.87 -4.74
C GLY A 376 -14.35 -0.29 -5.66
N TYR A 377 -14.98 -1.11 -6.50
CA TYR A 377 -16.01 -0.66 -7.45
C TYR A 377 -17.26 -0.09 -6.75
N GLY A 378 -17.41 -0.29 -5.44
CA GLY A 378 -18.55 0.19 -4.65
C GLY A 378 -19.83 -0.63 -4.86
N THR A 379 -19.78 -1.65 -5.71
CA THR A 379 -20.84 -2.64 -5.93
C THR A 379 -20.59 -3.86 -5.05
N ALA A 380 -20.62 -3.66 -3.73
CA ALA A 380 -20.62 -4.80 -2.81
C ALA A 380 -21.86 -5.65 -3.12
N PRO A 381 -21.74 -6.98 -3.30
CA PRO A 381 -22.90 -7.86 -3.35
C PRO A 381 -23.58 -7.86 -1.97
N LEU A 382 -24.45 -6.89 -1.74
CA LEU A 382 -25.16 -6.64 -0.47
C LEU A 382 -25.94 -7.88 0.01
N SER A 383 -26.36 -8.74 -0.92
CA SER A 383 -27.03 -10.02 -0.62
C SER A 383 -26.14 -11.04 0.09
N LEU A 384 -24.82 -10.87 0.05
CA LEU A 384 -23.87 -11.78 0.70
C LEU A 384 -23.51 -11.33 2.13
N LEU A 385 -23.90 -10.15 2.60
CA LEU A 385 -23.50 -9.64 3.93
C LEU A 385 -24.25 -10.28 5.12
N GLN A 386 -24.83 -11.46 4.93
CA GLN A 386 -25.52 -12.26 5.95
C GLN A 386 -24.76 -13.59 6.13
N GLU A 387 -24.97 -14.31 7.24
CA GLU A 387 -24.42 -15.67 7.48
C GLU A 387 -22.87 -15.81 7.58
N ASP A 388 -22.20 -15.00 8.41
CA ASP A 388 -20.75 -15.09 8.64
C ASP A 388 -19.87 -14.81 7.39
N VAL A 389 -20.36 -13.95 6.51
CA VAL A 389 -19.61 -13.40 5.38
C VAL A 389 -19.15 -11.98 5.69
N PHE A 390 -17.87 -11.71 5.44
CA PHE A 390 -17.23 -10.44 5.71
C PHE A 390 -16.66 -9.85 4.43
N LEU A 391 -17.01 -8.60 4.12
CA LEU A 391 -16.43 -7.85 3.01
C LEU A 391 -15.37 -6.89 3.52
N ILE A 392 -14.15 -7.00 2.99
CA ILE A 392 -13.01 -6.16 3.37
C ILE A 392 -12.47 -5.49 2.10
N ALA A 393 -12.30 -4.18 2.11
CA ALA A 393 -11.79 -3.44 0.95
C ALA A 393 -10.38 -2.90 1.20
N GLY A 394 -9.51 -2.95 0.18
CA GLY A 394 -8.19 -2.31 0.19
C GLY A 394 -7.01 -3.27 0.05
N TRP A 395 -5.80 -2.68 -0.04
CA TRP A 395 -4.56 -3.39 -0.42
C TRP A 395 -3.42 -3.24 0.59
N SER A 396 -3.70 -2.63 1.74
CA SER A 396 -2.69 -2.45 2.79
C SER A 396 -2.56 -3.71 3.64
N ASP A 397 -1.40 -3.85 4.28
CA ASP A 397 -1.17 -4.79 5.38
C ASP A 397 -2.20 -4.63 6.52
N LYS A 398 -2.78 -3.43 6.68
CA LYS A 398 -3.87 -3.14 7.62
C LYS A 398 -5.15 -3.95 7.40
N VAL A 399 -5.36 -4.49 6.19
CA VAL A 399 -6.45 -5.42 5.90
C VAL A 399 -6.45 -6.60 6.89
N PHE A 400 -5.28 -7.03 7.34
CA PHE A 400 -5.17 -8.10 8.31
C PHE A 400 -5.46 -7.68 9.76
N GLU A 401 -5.26 -6.40 10.10
CA GLU A 401 -5.70 -5.86 11.40
C GLU A 401 -7.23 -5.78 11.46
N VAL A 402 -7.88 -5.38 10.36
CA VAL A 402 -9.34 -5.42 10.23
C VAL A 402 -9.87 -6.84 10.38
N LEU A 403 -9.19 -7.80 9.73
CA LEU A 403 -9.50 -9.22 9.84
C LEU A 403 -9.45 -9.70 11.30
N GLU A 404 -8.41 -9.31 12.06
CA GLU A 404 -8.31 -9.60 13.49
C GLU A 404 -9.47 -9.00 14.30
N ALA A 405 -9.84 -7.75 14.01
CA ALA A 405 -10.94 -7.05 14.70
C ALA A 405 -12.25 -7.83 14.60
N LEU A 406 -12.58 -8.23 13.36
CA LEU A 406 -13.76 -9.01 13.04
C LEU A 406 -13.72 -10.37 13.74
N GLU A 407 -12.54 -10.97 13.86
CA GLU A 407 -12.37 -12.26 14.53
C GLU A 407 -12.66 -12.21 16.03
N ASN A 408 -12.23 -11.14 16.70
CA ASN A 408 -12.40 -10.97 18.15
C ASN A 408 -13.82 -10.49 18.53
N GLY A 409 -14.76 -10.43 17.59
CA GLY A 409 -16.13 -9.97 17.84
C GLY A 409 -16.22 -8.45 18.04
N GLY A 410 -15.17 -7.70 17.67
CA GLY A 410 -15.20 -6.25 17.68
C GLY A 410 -15.97 -5.71 16.47
N ASP A 411 -16.74 -4.65 16.69
CA ASP A 411 -17.15 -3.76 15.61
C ASP A 411 -15.89 -3.07 15.07
N ALA A 412 -15.75 -2.93 13.75
CA ALA A 412 -14.67 -2.15 13.14
C ALA A 412 -14.63 -0.72 13.72
N LEU A 413 -15.78 -0.21 14.20
CA LEU A 413 -15.91 1.04 14.93
C LEU A 413 -15.12 1.05 16.26
N ALA A 414 -15.18 -0.05 17.04
CA ALA A 414 -14.50 -0.15 18.34
C ALA A 414 -12.97 -0.13 18.20
N MET A 415 -12.44 -0.63 17.07
CA MET A 415 -11.00 -0.53 16.76
C MET A 415 -10.56 0.91 16.46
N VAL A 416 -11.43 1.70 15.82
CA VAL A 416 -11.16 3.12 15.55
C VAL A 416 -11.18 3.94 16.84
N GLU A 417 -12.06 3.59 17.78
CA GLU A 417 -12.17 4.23 19.10
C GLU A 417 -11.00 3.88 20.03
N ALA A 418 -10.41 2.68 19.90
CA ALA A 418 -9.26 2.24 20.70
C ALA A 418 -7.92 2.88 20.29
N ILE A 419 -7.87 3.64 19.20
CA ILE A 419 -6.68 4.43 18.84
C ILE A 419 -6.59 5.62 19.79
N GLU A 420 -5.84 5.46 20.88
CA GLU A 420 -5.55 6.57 21.80
C GLU A 420 -4.96 7.75 21.02
N LEU A 421 -5.70 8.85 20.98
CA LEU A 421 -5.22 10.14 20.53
C LEU A 421 -4.22 10.65 21.56
N GLN A 422 -2.95 10.28 21.42
CA GLN A 422 -1.88 10.93 22.18
C GLN A 422 -1.92 12.43 21.86
N GLY A 423 -2.17 13.22 22.92
CA GLY A 423 -2.43 14.66 22.89
C GLY A 423 -1.28 15.51 22.38
#